data_AF-A0A9J6GTS9-F1
#
_entry.id   AF-A0A9J6GTS9-F1
#
_cell.length_a   1.000
_cell.length_b   1.000
_cell.length_c   1.000
_cell.angle_alpha   90.00
_cell.angle_beta   90.00
_cell.angle_gamma   90.00
#
_symmetry.space_group_name_H-M   'P 1'
#
loop_
_entity.id
_entity.type
_entity.pdbx_description
1 polymer ?
#
loop_
_entity_poly.entity_id
_entity_poly.type
_entity_poly.pdbx_seq_one_letter_code
_entity_poly.pdbx_strand_id
1 'polypeptide(L)' 'MQDIKRDCVVQLEKMEISRSYELDRAEDAVFGGETLLTKRKEPSHQALVFMIEGVKQLHKQVIAYHFTETGIDVLIPKQ' A
#
# COMPACT_ATOMS: atom_id res chain seq x y z
N MET A 1 34.14 -0.01 12.65
CA MET A 1 33.47 -0.77 11.57
C MET A 1 32.10 -1.23 12.07
N GLN A 2 31.13 -0.32 12.18
CA GLN A 2 29.80 -0.59 12.73
C GLN A 2 28.81 0.37 12.05
N ASP A 3 27.97 -0.14 11.15
CA ASP A 3 26.68 0.47 10.73
C ASP A 3 26.03 -0.29 9.55
N ILE A 4 26.73 -1.28 9.00
CA ILE A 4 26.25 -2.15 7.89
C ILE A 4 24.89 -2.83 8.19
N LYS A 5 24.46 -2.87 9.45
CA LYS A 5 23.18 -3.48 9.88
C LYS A 5 21.94 -2.60 9.67
N ARG A 6 22.08 -1.35 9.20
CA ARG A 6 20.98 -0.40 8.99
C ARG A 6 20.65 -0.15 7.52
N ASP A 7 21.42 -0.71 6.59
CA ASP A 7 21.16 -0.58 5.16
C ASP A 7 19.84 -1.29 4.82
N CYS A 8 18.83 -0.50 4.46
CA CYS A 8 17.52 -0.99 4.04
C CYS A 8 17.09 -0.31 2.74
N VAL A 9 16.22 -0.98 1.98
CA VAL A 9 15.56 -0.42 0.80
C VAL A 9 14.07 -0.29 1.05
N VAL A 10 13.45 0.72 0.45
CA VAL A 10 12.00 0.86 0.39
C VAL A 10 11.53 0.22 -0.91
N GLN A 11 10.63 -0.74 -0.79
CA GLN A 11 9.96 -1.40 -1.90
C GLN A 11 8.50 -0.98 -1.94
N LEU A 12 7.99 -0.85 -3.16
CA LEU A 12 6.59 -0.63 -3.44
C LEU A 12 6.08 -1.83 -4.23
N GLU A 13 5.16 -2.58 -3.65
CA GLU A 13 4.49 -3.67 -4.32
C GLU A 13 3.04 -3.34 -4.60
N LYS A 14 2.53 -3.86 -5.72
CA LYS A 14 1.14 -3.74 -6.12
C LYS A 14 0.46 -5.09 -5.96
N MET A 15 -0.67 -5.09 -5.26
CA MET A 15 -1.53 -6.25 -5.08
C MET A 15 -2.93 -5.97 -5.62
N GLU A 16 -3.48 -6.89 -6.39
CA GLU A 16 -4.89 -6.82 -6.81
C GLU A 16 -5.81 -7.26 -5.67
N ILE A 17 -6.91 -6.54 -5.49
CA ILE A 17 -7.94 -6.84 -4.48
C ILE A 17 -9.33 -6.83 -5.13
N SER A 18 -10.28 -7.50 -4.49
CA SER A 18 -11.66 -7.54 -4.94
C SER A 18 -12.30 -6.14 -4.91
N ARG A 19 -13.08 -5.82 -5.94
CA ARG A 19 -13.87 -4.58 -6.02
C ARG A 19 -15.14 -4.72 -5.20
N SER A 20 -15.08 -4.37 -3.92
CA SER A 20 -16.24 -4.39 -3.03
C SER A 20 -16.19 -3.27 -1.98
N TYR A 21 -17.37 -2.86 -1.54
CA TYR A 21 -17.54 -2.16 -0.27
C TYR A 21 -17.95 -3.16 0.78
N GLU A 22 -17.35 -3.06 1.96
CA GLU A 22 -17.63 -3.92 3.09
C GLU A 22 -18.00 -3.07 4.31
N LEU A 23 -18.90 -3.60 5.13
CA LEU A 23 -19.33 -2.96 6.37
C LEU A 23 -18.53 -3.56 7.53
N ASP A 24 -17.67 -2.76 8.14
CA ASP A 24 -17.09 -3.07 9.43
C ASP A 24 -18.11 -2.75 10.52
N ARG A 25 -18.64 -3.80 11.15
CA ARG A 25 -19.63 -3.68 12.23
C ARG A 25 -19.01 -3.24 13.55
N ALA A 26 -17.71 -3.42 13.74
CA ALA A 26 -17.05 -3.00 14.98
C ALA A 26 -16.94 -1.48 15.05
N GLU A 27 -16.63 -0.85 13.92
CA GLU A 27 -16.42 0.59 13.79
C GLU A 27 -17.64 1.33 13.17
N ASP A 28 -18.73 0.62 12.88
CA ASP A 28 -19.91 1.10 12.13
C ASP A 28 -19.52 1.90 10.87
N ALA A 29 -18.55 1.35 10.13
CA ALA A 29 -17.88 2.05 9.04
C ALA A 29 -17.89 1.23 7.75
N VAL A 30 -18.18 1.89 6.63
CA VAL A 30 -18.01 1.30 5.29
C VAL A 30 -16.59 1.56 4.79
N PHE A 31 -15.88 0.49 4.41
CA PHE A 31 -14.55 0.52 3.81
C PHE A 31 -14.55 -0.12 2.41
N GLY A 32 -13.43 -0.01 1.70
CA GLY A 32 -13.28 -0.49 0.30
C GLY A 32 -13.10 0.62 -0.73
N GLY A 33 -13.21 1.89 -0.33
CA GLY A 33 -12.88 3.05 -1.18
C GLY A 33 -11.41 3.45 -1.11
N GLU A 34 -11.03 4.43 -1.93
CA GLU A 34 -9.68 4.99 -1.91
C GLU A 34 -9.34 5.64 -0.56
N THR A 35 -8.10 5.45 -0.11
CA THR A 35 -7.68 5.86 1.24
C THR A 35 -7.12 7.27 1.34
N LEU A 36 -6.61 7.85 0.24
CA LEU A 36 -6.02 9.19 0.23
C LEU A 36 -6.93 10.26 -0.41
N LEU A 37 -7.79 9.86 -1.35
CA LEU A 37 -8.76 10.78 -1.95
C LEU A 37 -10.06 10.76 -1.16
N THR A 38 -10.57 11.95 -0.85
CA THR A 38 -11.81 12.17 -0.09
C THR A 38 -13.08 11.77 -0.85
N LYS A 39 -12.97 11.30 -2.09
CA LYS A 39 -14.11 10.95 -2.95
C LYS A 39 -14.20 9.45 -3.10
N ARG A 40 -15.13 8.83 -2.37
CA ARG A 40 -15.60 7.46 -2.58
C ARG A 40 -16.48 7.44 -3.83
N LYS A 41 -15.91 7.19 -5.01
CA LYS A 41 -16.73 7.00 -6.22
C LYS A 41 -16.85 5.53 -6.53
N GLU A 42 -15.75 4.78 -6.52
CA GLU A 42 -15.73 3.36 -6.85
C GLU A 42 -14.97 2.55 -5.79
N PRO A 43 -15.24 1.23 -5.70
CA PRO A 43 -14.39 0.35 -4.90
C PRO A 43 -12.96 0.33 -5.45
N SER A 44 -11.99 0.45 -4.55
CA SER A 44 -10.59 0.20 -4.85
C SER A 44 -10.41 -1.23 -5.35
N HIS A 45 -9.46 -1.42 -6.27
CA HIS A 45 -9.13 -2.74 -6.81
C HIS A 45 -7.65 -3.06 -6.76
N GLN A 46 -6.88 -2.15 -6.16
CA GLN A 46 -5.45 -2.29 -5.97
C GLN A 46 -5.07 -1.82 -4.57
N ALA A 47 -4.15 -2.53 -3.95
CA ALA A 47 -3.45 -2.12 -2.75
C ALA A 47 -1.98 -1.87 -3.11
N LEU A 48 -1.50 -0.67 -2.81
CA LEU A 48 -0.09 -0.31 -2.88
C LEU A 48 0.52 -0.56 -1.50
N VAL A 49 1.49 -1.46 -1.42
CA VAL A 49 2.11 -1.87 -0.15
C VAL A 49 3.55 -1.39 -0.12
N PHE A 50 3.87 -0.58 0.88
CA PHE A 50 5.22 -0.07 1.11
C PHE A 50 5.90 -0.95 2.15
N MET A 51 7.08 -1.44 1.80
CA MET A 51 7.85 -2.34 2.65
C MET A 51 9.28 -1.84 2.81
N ILE A 52 9.85 -2.06 3.99
CA ILE A 52 11.28 -1.92 4.23
C ILE A 52 11.88 -3.34 4.20
N GLU A 53 12.90 -3.54 3.37
CA GLU A 53 13.69 -4.77 3.31
C GLU A 53 15.14 -4.48 3.69
N GLY A 54 15.71 -5.29 4.58
CA GLY A 54 17.13 -5.22 4.94
C GLY A 54 18.01 -5.71 3.80
N VAL A 55 19.02 -4.94 3.40
CA VAL A 55 19.90 -5.29 2.26
C VAL A 55 20.80 -6.48 2.58
N LYS A 56 21.21 -6.62 3.84
CA LYS A 56 22.13 -7.65 4.33
C LYS A 56 21.53 -8.51 5.44
N GLN A 57 20.23 -8.38 5.67
CA GLN A 57 19.49 -9.10 6.71
C GLN A 57 18.19 -9.63 6.11
N LEU A 58 17.82 -10.86 6.48
CA LEU A 58 16.56 -11.47 6.06
C LEU A 58 15.40 -10.95 6.92
N HIS A 59 15.14 -9.64 6.81
CA HIS A 59 14.03 -8.98 7.49
C HIS A 59 13.29 -8.09 6.50
N LYS A 60 11.96 -8.22 6.50
CA LYS A 60 11.04 -7.35 5.77
C LYS A 60 9.91 -6.92 6.69
N GLN A 61 9.44 -5.69 6.53
CA GLN A 61 8.32 -5.15 7.29
C GLN A 61 7.45 -4.26 6.41
N VAL A 62 6.13 -4.46 6.46
CA VAL A 62 5.16 -3.52 5.89
C VAL A 62 5.11 -2.26 6.75
N ILE A 63 5.27 -1.10 6.13
CA ILE A 63 5.29 0.20 6.83
C ILE A 63 4.11 1.10 6.48
N ALA A 64 3.51 0.92 5.31
CA ALA A 64 2.33 1.66 4.90
C ALA A 64 1.58 0.90 3.80
N TYR A 65 0.30 1.23 3.63
CA TYR A 65 -0.51 0.75 2.53
C TYR A 65 -1.43 1.86 2.02
N HIS A 66 -1.83 1.77 0.75
CA HIS A 66 -2.77 2.67 0.13
C HIS A 66 -3.69 1.89 -0.82
N PHE A 67 -4.99 1.87 -0.52
CA PHE A 67 -6.01 1.36 -1.44
C PHE A 67 -6.37 2.44 -2.45
N THR A 68 -6.39 2.07 -3.74
CA THR A 68 -6.66 2.98 -4.85
C THR A 68 -7.47 2.34 -5.97
N GLU A 69 -8.18 3.19 -6.70
CA GLU A 69 -8.83 2.88 -7.96
C GLU A 69 -7.85 3.00 -9.15
N THR A 70 -6.77 3.77 -9.03
CA THR A 70 -5.82 4.03 -10.13
C THR A 70 -4.50 3.30 -9.90
N GLY A 71 -3.99 2.62 -10.92
CA GLY A 71 -2.69 1.97 -10.79
C GLY A 71 -1.52 2.93 -10.63
N ILE A 72 -0.41 2.41 -10.08
CA ILE A 72 0.88 3.11 -9.94
C ILE A 72 1.30 3.82 -11.24
N ASP A 73 0.95 3.27 -12.40
CA ASP A 73 1.26 3.82 -13.72
C ASP A 73 0.72 5.25 -13.95
N VAL A 74 -0.29 5.67 -13.18
CA VAL A 74 -0.86 7.03 -13.23
C VAL A 74 -0.18 7.95 -12.22
N LEU A 75 0.34 7.41 -11.12
CA LEU A 75 0.94 8.17 -10.01
C LEU A 75 2.43 8.42 -10.19
N ILE A 76 3.13 7.54 -10.91
CA ILE A 76 4.55 7.70 -11.27
C ILE A 76 4.63 7.89 -12.78
N PRO A 77 4.72 9.14 -13.29
CA PRO A 77 4.93 9.37 -14.70
C PRO A 77 6.23 8.69 -15.13
N LYS A 78 6.15 7.86 -16.17
CA LYS A 78 7.34 7.30 -16.83
C LYS A 78 8.22 8.48 -17.27
N GLN A 79 9.45 8.53 -16.75
CA GLN A 79 10.48 9.45 -17.22
C GLN A 79 10.91 9.10 -18.64
#